data_AF-A0A1W9QL26-F1
#
_entry.id   AF-A0A1W9QL26-F1
#
_cell.length_a   1.000
_cell.length_b   1.000
_cell.length_c   1.000
_cell.angle_alpha   90.00
_cell.angle_beta   90.00
_cell.angle_gamma   90.00
#
_symmetry.space_group_name_H-M   'P 1'
#
loop_
_entity.id
_entity.type
_entity.pdbx_description
1 polymer ?
#
loop_
_entity_poly.entity_id
_entity_poly.type
_entity_poly.pdbx_seq_one_letter_code
_entity_poly.pdbx_strand_id
1 'polypeptide(L)'
;MLNVSSNAPLADRIRPASLKNFLGQKEIIGDNTLLRAAIESDQLPSLIFWGPPGSGKTTLAFIIARQTKSKFEKISAVSSGLKDLRNVFKKAEENKREGKQT
;
A
#
# COMPACT_ATOMS: atom_id res chain seq x y z
N MET A 1 3.10 -12.42 9.24
CA MET A 1 4.15 -11.39 9.43
C MET A 1 4.95 -11.29 8.15
N LEU A 2 5.03 -10.13 7.51
CA LEU A 2 6.04 -9.94 6.45
C LEU A 2 7.38 -9.78 7.17
N ASN A 3 8.19 -10.84 7.16
CA ASN A 3 9.52 -10.84 7.77
C ASN A 3 10.41 -9.87 6.98
N VAL A 4 10.62 -8.67 7.51
CA VAL A 4 11.59 -7.74 6.95
C VAL A 4 12.98 -8.27 7.35
N SER A 5 13.75 -8.71 6.36
CA SER A 5 15.13 -9.21 6.56
C SER A 5 15.96 -8.20 7.36
N SER A 6 16.89 -8.68 8.20
CA SER A 6 17.86 -7.83 8.90
C SER A 6 18.69 -6.97 7.93
N ASN A 7 18.86 -7.44 6.69
CA ASN A 7 19.58 -6.77 5.61
C ASN A 7 18.72 -5.78 4.81
N ALA A 8 17.43 -5.64 5.14
CA ALA A 8 16.57 -4.68 4.45
C ALA A 8 16.96 -3.23 4.82
N PRO A 9 16.76 -2.27 3.89
CA PRO A 9 16.97 -0.86 4.18
C PRO A 9 16.24 -0.40 5.44
N LEU A 10 16.85 0.52 6.21
CA LEU A 10 16.24 1.03 7.44
C LEU A 10 14.83 1.57 7.19
N ALA A 11 14.61 2.28 6.09
CA ALA A 11 13.31 2.83 5.71
C ALA A 11 12.19 1.77 5.59
N ASP A 12 12.50 0.56 5.13
CA ASP A 12 11.53 -0.54 5.06
C ASP A 12 11.30 -1.18 6.44
N ARG A 13 12.32 -1.20 7.30
CA ARG A 13 12.24 -1.74 8.68
C ARG A 13 11.44 -0.84 9.62
N ILE A 14 11.61 0.48 9.52
CA ILE A 14 10.95 1.45 10.42
C ILE A 14 9.56 1.88 9.92
N ARG A 15 9.10 1.36 8.78
CA ARG A 15 7.82 1.74 8.20
C ARG A 15 6.68 1.43 9.19
N PRO A 16 5.81 2.41 9.52
CA PRO A 16 4.66 2.18 10.37
C PRO A 16 3.77 1.04 9.83
N ALA A 17 3.24 0.23 10.76
CA ALA A 17 2.39 -0.91 10.43
C ALA A 17 0.89 -0.59 10.43
N SER A 18 0.49 0.56 10.96
CA SER A 18 -0.90 0.98 11.10
C SER A 18 -1.03 2.50 10.98
N LEU A 19 -2.24 2.98 10.64
CA LEU A 19 -2.55 4.41 10.53
C LEU A 19 -2.30 5.17 11.85
N LYS A 20 -2.53 4.53 13.00
CA LYS A 20 -2.26 5.11 14.33
C LYS A 20 -0.81 5.58 14.50
N ASN A 21 0.13 4.90 13.85
CA ASN A 21 1.56 5.20 13.94
C ASN A 21 2.06 5.99 12.74
N PHE A 22 1.18 6.38 11.81
CA PHE A 22 1.53 7.23 10.68
C PHE A 22 1.56 8.69 11.11
N LEU A 23 2.70 9.35 10.92
CA LEU A 23 2.90 10.73 11.36
C LEU A 23 2.48 11.72 10.28
N GLY A 24 1.68 12.72 10.67
CA GLY A 24 1.20 13.78 9.79
C GLY A 24 -0.05 13.41 8.98
N GLN A 25 -0.40 14.24 7.99
CA GLN A 25 -1.53 14.04 7.07
C GLN A 25 -2.91 13.88 7.74
N LYS A 26 -3.12 14.51 8.91
CA LYS A 26 -4.39 14.41 9.68
C LYS A 26 -5.61 14.86 8.88
N GLU A 27 -5.46 15.77 7.92
CA GLU A 27 -6.57 16.23 7.07
C GLU A 27 -7.10 15.13 6.15
N ILE A 28 -6.27 14.13 5.83
CA ILE A 28 -6.61 13.06 4.89
C ILE A 28 -6.85 11.73 5.64
N ILE A 29 -6.08 11.44 6.68
CA ILE A 29 -6.14 10.16 7.43
C ILE A 29 -6.49 10.33 8.91
N GLY A 30 -6.91 11.52 9.32
CA GLY A 30 -7.36 11.78 10.68
C GLY A 30 -8.66 11.06 11.00
N ASP A 31 -9.07 11.15 12.25
CA ASP A 31 -10.36 10.64 12.67
C ASP A 31 -11.48 11.38 11.89
N ASN A 32 -12.51 10.65 11.45
CA ASN A 32 -13.64 11.15 10.66
C ASN A 32 -13.33 11.61 9.21
N THR A 33 -12.16 11.29 8.65
CA THR A 33 -11.92 11.56 7.21
C THR A 33 -12.50 10.46 6.32
N LEU A 34 -12.90 10.84 5.10
CA LEU A 34 -13.47 9.91 4.12
C LEU A 34 -12.50 8.76 3.80
N LEU A 35 -11.22 9.08 3.56
CA LEU A 35 -10.22 8.05 3.26
C LEU A 35 -10.06 7.09 4.42
N ARG A 36 -10.04 7.58 5.67
CA ARG A 36 -9.93 6.70 6.83
C ARG A 36 -11.14 5.78 6.96
N ALA A 37 -12.35 6.32 6.82
CA ALA A 37 -13.57 5.53 6.83
C ALA A 37 -13.54 4.42 5.76
N ALA A 38 -13.14 4.76 4.53
CA ALA A 38 -13.03 3.79 3.43
C ALA A 38 -11.99 2.70 3.69
N ILE A 39 -10.85 3.03 4.32
CA ILE A 39 -9.82 2.05 4.72
C ILE A 39 -10.37 1.12 5.82
N GLU A 40 -11.03 1.70 6.84
CA GLU A 40 -11.56 0.95 7.98
C GLU A 40 -12.74 0.05 7.59
N SER A 41 -13.55 0.46 6.61
CA SER A 41 -14.66 -0.33 6.08
C SER A 41 -14.26 -1.31 4.98
N ASP A 42 -12.98 -1.35 4.57
CA ASP A 42 -12.47 -2.15 3.45
C ASP A 42 -13.24 -1.90 2.12
N GLN A 43 -13.58 -0.63 1.87
CA GLN A 43 -14.31 -0.18 0.67
C GLN A 43 -13.53 0.92 -0.05
N LEU A 44 -12.34 0.58 -0.51
CA LEU A 44 -11.43 1.52 -1.16
C LEU A 44 -11.64 1.61 -2.68
N PRO A 45 -11.79 2.81 -3.24
CA PRO A 45 -11.68 3.01 -4.67
C PRO A 45 -10.20 2.92 -5.12
N SER A 46 -9.97 2.96 -6.44
CA SER A 46 -8.63 3.18 -6.97
C SER A 46 -8.08 4.54 -6.51
N LEU A 47 -6.86 4.55 -5.97
CA LEU A 47 -6.22 5.74 -5.41
C LEU A 47 -4.91 6.09 -6.10
N ILE A 48 -4.65 7.38 -6.24
CA ILE A 48 -3.34 7.93 -6.63
C ILE A 48 -2.87 8.83 -5.49
N PHE A 49 -1.71 8.50 -4.91
CA PHE A 49 -1.07 9.36 -3.91
C PHE A 49 -0.05 10.29 -4.59
N TRP A 50 -0.23 11.59 -4.42
CA TRP A 50 0.66 12.61 -4.96
C TRP A 50 1.29 13.46 -3.84
N GLY A 51 2.53 13.90 -4.05
CA GLY A 51 3.25 14.73 -3.09
C GLY A 51 4.77 14.58 -3.15
N PRO A 52 5.53 15.42 -2.42
CA PRO A 52 7.00 15.45 -2.46
C PRO A 52 7.65 14.15 -1.98
N PRO A 53 8.91 13.86 -2.34
CA PRO A 53 9.62 12.69 -1.82
C PRO A 53 9.63 12.68 -0.29
N GLY A 54 9.49 11.50 0.32
CA GLY A 54 9.44 11.37 1.78
C GLY A 54 8.07 11.65 2.43
N SER A 55 7.05 12.11 1.69
CA SER A 55 5.70 12.41 2.24
C SER A 55 4.89 11.20 2.72
N GLY A 56 5.45 9.99 2.66
CA GLY A 56 4.81 8.78 3.17
C GLY A 56 3.90 8.03 2.18
N LYS A 57 3.86 8.37 0.90
CA LYS A 57 3.00 7.72 -0.13
C LYS A 57 3.09 6.19 -0.14
N THR A 58 4.31 5.66 -0.32
CA THR A 58 4.55 4.21 -0.35
C THR A 58 4.24 3.55 1.00
N THR A 59 4.47 4.27 2.09
CA THR A 59 4.14 3.82 3.44
C THR A 59 2.64 3.72 3.64
N LEU A 60 1.87 4.71 3.17
CA LEU A 60 0.42 4.73 3.28
C LEU A 60 -0.20 3.59 2.47
N ALA A 61 0.24 3.40 1.23
CA ALA A 61 -0.19 2.26 0.41
C ALA A 61 0.09 0.90 1.08
N PHE A 62 1.24 0.78 1.74
CA PHE A 62 1.60 -0.43 2.49
C PHE A 62 0.72 -0.66 3.72
N ILE A 63 0.41 0.39 4.48
CA ILE A 63 -0.48 0.31 5.65
C ILE A 63 -1.89 -0.11 5.20
N ILE A 64 -2.39 0.52 4.15
CA ILE A 64 -3.71 0.24 3.56
C ILE A 64 -3.82 -1.24 3.20
N ALA A 65 -2.89 -1.77 2.40
CA ALA A 65 -2.92 -3.17 1.99
C ALA A 65 -2.88 -4.14 3.19
N ARG A 66 -2.19 -3.79 4.28
CA ARG A 66 -2.20 -4.60 5.50
C ARG A 66 -3.53 -4.56 6.23
N GLN A 67 -4.16 -3.39 6.28
CA GLN A 67 -5.44 -3.20 6.98
C GLN A 67 -6.59 -3.88 6.23
N THR A 68 -6.60 -3.79 4.90
CA THR A 68 -7.56 -4.46 4.02
C THR A 68 -7.22 -5.92 3.73
N LYS A 69 -6.10 -6.44 4.27
CA LYS A 69 -5.58 -7.79 3.99
C LYS A 69 -5.38 -8.07 2.48
N SER A 70 -5.19 -7.02 1.70
CA SER A 70 -4.90 -7.10 0.26
C SER A 70 -3.45 -7.51 -0.01
N LYS A 71 -3.23 -8.14 -1.16
CA LYS A 71 -1.89 -8.45 -1.63
C LYS A 71 -1.19 -7.19 -2.15
N PHE A 72 -0.05 -6.83 -1.55
CA PHE A 72 0.71 -5.65 -1.94
C PHE A 72 1.84 -5.99 -2.93
N GLU A 73 1.76 -5.45 -4.15
CA GLU A 73 2.79 -5.57 -5.19
C GLU A 73 3.42 -4.19 -5.46
N LYS A 74 4.76 -4.11 -5.41
CA LYS A 74 5.50 -2.86 -5.69
C LYS A 74 6.04 -2.89 -7.11
N ILE A 75 5.68 -1.90 -7.92
CA ILE A 75 6.21 -1.68 -9.27
C ILE A 75 6.88 -0.29 -9.30
N SER A 76 8.01 -0.18 -10.00
CA SER A 76 8.71 1.09 -10.19
C SER A 76 8.65 1.48 -11.65
N ALA A 77 8.10 2.66 -11.95
CA ALA A 77 8.04 3.18 -13.32
C ALA A 77 9.43 3.41 -13.95
N VAL A 78 10.49 3.47 -13.14
CA VAL A 78 11.87 3.71 -13.61
C VAL A 78 12.58 2.41 -13.97
N SER A 79 12.28 1.31 -13.28
CA SER A 79 13.01 0.05 -13.42
C SER A 79 12.16 -1.10 -13.96
N SER A 80 10.84 -0.94 -14.04
CA SER A 80 9.93 -1.99 -14.52
C SER A 80 9.55 -1.77 -15.98
N GLY A 81 9.66 -2.83 -16.77
CA GLY A 81 9.25 -2.82 -18.18
C GLY A 81 7.81 -3.31 -18.39
N LEU A 82 7.37 -3.30 -19.65
CA LEU A 82 6.04 -3.77 -20.03
C LEU A 82 5.79 -5.24 -19.64
N LYS A 83 6.83 -6.08 -19.68
CA LYS A 83 6.76 -7.49 -19.29
C LYS A 83 6.41 -7.66 -17.81
N ASP A 84 7.02 -6.85 -16.94
CA ASP A 84 6.79 -6.90 -15.49
C ASP A 84 5.35 -6.49 -15.16
N LEU A 85 4.85 -5.43 -15.80
CA LEU A 85 3.46 -4.99 -15.70
C LEU A 85 2.47 -6.10 -16.10
N ARG A 86 2.68 -6.74 -17.26
CA ARG A 86 1.84 -7.86 -17.72
C ARG A 86 1.81 -9.01 -16.72
N ASN A 87 2.96 -9.32 -16.11
CA ASN A 87 3.04 -10.38 -15.10
C ASN A 87 2.25 -10.02 -13.82
N VAL A 88 2.28 -8.76 -13.39
CA VAL A 88 1.49 -8.32 -12.23
C VAL A 88 -0.01 -8.36 -12.53
N PHE A 89 -0.44 -7.92 -13.72
CA PHE A 89 -1.85 -8.01 -14.10
C PHE A 89 -2.34 -9.45 -14.15
N LYS A 90 -1.55 -10.38 -14.72
CA LYS A 90 -1.90 -11.81 -14.74
C LYS A 90 -2.05 -12.36 -13.32
N LYS A 91 -1.12 -12.06 -12.41
CA LYS A 91 -1.22 -12.45 -11.00
C LYS A 91 -2.46 -11.86 -10.33
N ALA A 92 -2.82 -10.61 -10.63
CA ALA A 92 -3.99 -9.96 -10.08
C ALA A 92 -5.29 -10.65 -10.53
N GLU A 93 -5.39 -11.02 -11.81
CA GLU A 93 -6.52 -11.80 -12.34
C GLU A 93 -6.65 -13.17 -11.68
N GLU A 94 -5.53 -13.88 -11.49
CA GLU A 94 -5.49 -15.17 -10.79
C GLU A 94 -5.96 -15.03 -9.33
N ASN A 95 -5.44 -14.04 -8.59
CA ASN A 95 -5.87 -13.77 -7.22
C ASN A 95 -7.38 -13.47 -7.13
N LYS A 96 -7.91 -12.68 -8.07
CA LYS A 96 -9.33 -12.34 -8.12
C LYS A 96 -10.20 -13.58 -8.34
N ARG A 97 -9.77 -14.51 -9.20
CA ARG A 97 -10.47 -15.81 -9.40
C ARG A 97 -10.46 -16.66 -8.15
N GLU A 98 -9.41 -16.58 -7.34
CA GLU A 98 -9.27 -17.26 -6.05
C GLU A 98 -9.97 -16.51 -4.89
N GLY A 99 -10.66 -15.39 -5.15
CA GLY A 99 -11.32 -14.59 -4.12
C GLY A 99 -10.36 -13.82 -3.20
N LYS A 100 -9.08 -13.67 -3.59
CA LYS A 100 -8.08 -12.90 -2.84
C LYS A 100 -8.16 -11.42 -3.25
N GLN A 101 -8.23 -10.54 -2.26
CA GLN A 101 -8.15 -9.10 -2.49
C GLN A 101 -6.72 -8.69 -2.90
N THR A 102 -6.64 -7.80 -3.88
CA THR A 102 -5.39 -7.25 -4.45
C THR A 102 -5.45 -5.74 -4.44
#